data_AF-A0A7C5ITN9-F1
#
_entry.id   AF-A0A7C5ITN9-F1
#
_cell.length_a   1.000
_cell.length_b   1.000
_cell.length_c   1.000
_cell.angle_alpha   90.00
_cell.angle_beta   90.00
_cell.angle_gamma   90.00
#
_symmetry.space_group_name_H-M   'P 1'
#
loop_
_entity.id
_entity.type
_entity.pdbx_description
1 polymer ?
#
loop_
_entity_poly.entity_id
_entity_poly.type
_entity_poly.pdbx_seq_one_letter_code
_entity_poly.pdbx_strand_id
1 'polypeptide(L)'
;KWCGSREDAEDIAQDVVVKLARTIGSYDGRAAFTSWLYRVVLNATRDMQRQKARRNRQNTELEETSATHAPPEQEQSTLTGQLWAAVRRLPERQRDAMLLVYGEEMSHAGAAQIMQCREATVSGHVHAAKKTLKKLL
;
A
#
# COMPACT_ATOMS: atom_id res chain seq x y z
N LYS A 1 2.16 4.57 6.36
CA LYS A 1 2.14 5.07 4.96
C LYS A 1 1.03 4.43 4.11
N TRP A 2 1.01 3.10 3.93
CA TRP A 2 -0.01 2.42 3.12
C TRP A 2 -1.43 2.43 3.70
N CYS A 3 -1.58 2.33 5.02
CA CYS A 3 -2.89 2.14 5.66
C CYS A 3 -3.60 3.46 5.96
N GLY A 4 -2.85 4.49 6.33
CA GLY A 4 -3.42 5.80 6.70
C GLY A 4 -4.03 5.86 8.09
N SER A 5 -4.01 4.76 8.84
CA SER A 5 -4.22 4.72 10.29
C SER A 5 -3.14 3.84 10.92
N ARG A 6 -2.85 4.11 12.20
CA ARG A 6 -1.92 3.31 12.99
C ARG A 6 -2.48 1.92 13.30
N GLU A 7 -3.77 1.86 13.65
CA GLU A 7 -4.48 0.61 13.98
C GLU A 7 -4.43 -0.39 12.81
N ASP A 8 -4.81 0.02 11.59
CA ASP A 8 -4.75 -0.85 10.41
C ASP A 8 -3.30 -1.34 10.16
N ALA A 9 -2.29 -0.52 10.47
CA ALA A 9 -0.88 -0.90 10.31
C ALA A 9 -0.42 -1.91 11.37
N GLU A 10 -0.89 -1.78 12.62
CA GLU A 10 -0.60 -2.73 13.70
C GLU A 10 -1.29 -4.08 13.44
N ASP A 11 -2.54 -4.07 12.96
CA ASP A 11 -3.25 -5.29 12.56
C ASP A 11 -2.53 -6.03 11.42
N ILE A 12 -2.08 -5.29 10.39
CA ILE A 12 -1.28 -5.88 9.31
C ILE A 12 0.04 -6.43 9.86
N ALA A 13 0.71 -5.73 10.76
CA ALA A 13 1.97 -6.20 11.33
C ALA A 13 1.77 -7.53 12.08
N GLN A 14 0.70 -7.67 12.85
CA GLN A 14 0.36 -8.92 13.52
C GLN A 14 0.09 -10.06 12.51
N ASP A 15 -0.74 -9.80 11.49
CA ASP A 15 -1.03 -10.79 10.44
C ASP A 15 0.24 -11.21 9.69
N VAL A 16 1.14 -10.27 9.41
CA VAL A 16 2.44 -10.55 8.78
C VAL A 16 3.27 -11.45 9.67
N VAL A 17 3.39 -11.19 10.99
CA VAL A 17 4.16 -12.03 11.91
C VAL A 17 3.64 -13.47 11.91
N VAL A 18 2.31 -13.65 11.94
CA VAL A 18 1.69 -14.98 11.86
C VAL A 18 1.94 -15.64 10.50
N LYS A 19 1.82 -14.90 9.40
CA LYS A 19 2.11 -15.38 8.04
C LYS A 19 3.57 -15.77 7.87
N LEU A 20 4.50 -15.03 8.47
CA LEU A 20 5.93 -15.30 8.38
C LEU A 20 6.29 -16.69 8.89
N ALA A 21 5.70 -17.12 10.01
CA ALA A 21 5.95 -18.48 10.52
C ALA A 21 5.60 -19.58 9.49
N ARG A 22 4.62 -19.33 8.61
CA ARG A 22 4.17 -20.27 7.57
C ARG A 22 4.94 -20.13 6.26
N THR A 23 5.38 -18.92 5.92
CA THR A 23 5.99 -18.62 4.61
C THR A 23 7.51 -18.58 4.65
N ILE A 24 8.14 -18.46 5.81
CA ILE A 24 9.60 -18.36 5.93
C ILE A 24 10.34 -19.54 5.28
N GLY A 25 9.76 -20.74 5.34
CA GLY A 25 10.32 -21.93 4.67
C GLY A 25 10.33 -21.85 3.14
N SER A 26 9.56 -20.94 2.54
CA SER A 26 9.58 -20.69 1.09
C SER A 26 10.59 -19.63 0.67
N TYR A 27 11.36 -19.07 1.61
CA TYR A 27 12.44 -18.14 1.27
C TYR A 27 13.62 -18.92 0.69
N ASP A 28 13.94 -18.64 -0.56
CA ASP A 28 14.92 -19.39 -1.36
C ASP A 28 16.27 -18.66 -1.52
N GLY A 29 16.45 -17.51 -0.87
CA GLY A 29 17.68 -16.73 -0.92
C GLY A 29 17.96 -16.00 -2.25
N ARG A 30 17.08 -16.06 -3.25
CA ARG A 30 17.32 -15.41 -4.56
C ARG A 30 17.24 -13.89 -4.52
N ALA A 31 16.57 -13.34 -3.51
CA ALA A 31 16.49 -11.91 -3.25
C ALA A 31 16.90 -11.64 -1.80
N ALA A 32 17.28 -10.40 -1.48
CA ALA A 32 17.49 -10.00 -0.10
C ALA A 32 16.26 -10.34 0.76
N PHE A 33 16.50 -10.80 1.99
CA PHE A 33 15.43 -11.15 2.93
C PHE A 33 14.45 -9.98 3.13
N THR A 34 14.96 -8.75 3.20
CA THR A 34 14.15 -7.54 3.29
C THR A 34 13.23 -7.36 2.10
N SER A 35 13.70 -7.56 0.86
CA SER A 35 12.87 -7.50 -0.34
C SER A 35 11.81 -8.61 -0.38
N TRP A 36 12.13 -9.79 0.17
CA TRP A 36 11.13 -10.84 0.37
C TRP A 36 10.08 -10.47 1.43
N LEU A 37 10.51 -9.96 2.58
CA LEU A 37 9.63 -9.53 3.65
C LEU A 37 8.69 -8.40 3.20
N TYR A 38 9.20 -7.41 2.45
CA TYR A 38 8.39 -6.36 1.84
C TYR A 38 7.27 -6.94 0.96
N ARG A 39 7.53 -8.01 0.22
CA ARG A 39 6.49 -8.69 -0.57
C ARG A 39 5.40 -9.28 0.31
N VAL A 40 5.77 -9.93 1.40
CA VAL A 40 4.82 -10.50 2.38
C VAL A 40 3.95 -9.38 2.96
N VAL A 41 4.57 -8.29 3.40
CA VAL A 41 3.87 -7.13 3.99
C VAL A 41 2.94 -6.45 2.97
N LEU A 42 3.40 -6.21 1.75
CA LEU A 42 2.58 -5.58 0.71
C LEU A 42 1.38 -6.45 0.32
N ASN A 43 1.56 -7.77 0.24
CA ASN A 43 0.46 -8.67 -0.05
C ASN A 43 -0.59 -8.65 1.07
N ALA A 44 -0.17 -8.76 2.34
CA ALA A 44 -1.09 -8.64 3.47
C ALA A 44 -1.85 -7.30 3.48
N THR A 45 -1.12 -6.20 3.20
CA THR A 45 -1.71 -4.86 3.09
C THR A 45 -2.75 -4.77 1.98
N ARG A 46 -2.47 -5.32 0.79
CA ARG A 46 -3.39 -5.34 -0.35
C ARG A 46 -4.62 -6.20 -0.06
N ASP A 47 -4.44 -7.35 0.58
CA ASP A 47 -5.54 -8.25 0.95
C ASP A 47 -6.51 -7.55 1.90
N MET A 48 -5.99 -6.90 2.95
CA MET A 48 -6.78 -6.09 3.88
C MET A 48 -7.54 -4.99 3.15
N GLN A 49 -6.87 -4.22 2.28
CA GLN A 49 -7.51 -3.13 1.55
C GLN A 49 -8.60 -3.62 0.60
N ARG A 50 -8.39 -4.75 -0.08
CA ARG A 50 -9.41 -5.37 -0.94
C ARG A 50 -10.59 -5.88 -0.12
N GLN A 51 -10.34 -6.44 1.07
CA GLN A 51 -11.41 -6.85 1.99
C GLN A 51 -12.23 -5.65 2.49
N LYS A 52 -11.57 -4.56 2.90
CA LYS A 52 -12.22 -3.31 3.32
C LYS A 52 -13.04 -2.71 2.18
N ALA A 53 -12.50 -2.68 0.95
CA ALA A 53 -13.22 -2.21 -0.23
C ALA A 53 -14.45 -3.08 -0.56
N ARG A 54 -14.35 -4.41 -0.44
CA ARG A 54 -15.50 -5.32 -0.63
C ARG A 54 -16.59 -5.09 0.42
N ARG A 55 -16.21 -4.99 1.70
CA ARG A 55 -17.16 -4.71 2.80
C ARG A 55 -17.87 -3.37 2.61
N ASN A 56 -17.14 -2.32 2.22
CA ASN A 56 -17.75 -1.02 1.95
C ASN A 56 -18.74 -1.07 0.79
N ARG A 57 -18.44 -1.82 -0.30
CA ARG A 57 -19.39 -1.99 -1.41
C ARG A 57 -20.65 -2.72 -0.98
N GLN A 58 -20.52 -3.81 -0.21
CA GLN A 58 -21.67 -4.56 0.32
C GLN A 58 -22.54 -3.71 1.25
N ASN A 59 -21.91 -2.90 2.11
CA ASN A 59 -22.66 -1.97 2.96
C ASN A 59 -23.34 -0.86 2.15
N THR A 60 -22.73 -0.40 1.05
CA THR A 60 -23.34 0.62 0.17
C THR A 60 -24.58 0.08 -0.56
N GLU A 61 -24.65 -1.23 -0.83
CA GLU A 61 -25.85 -1.89 -1.38
C GLU A 61 -26.95 -2.10 -0.33
N LEU A 62 -26.62 -2.02 0.97
CA LEU A 62 -27.54 -2.25 2.09
C LEU A 62 -27.99 -0.96 2.80
N GLU A 63 -27.22 0.13 2.69
CA GLU A 63 -27.46 1.39 3.39
C GLU A 63 -27.31 2.59 2.44
N GLU A 64 -28.44 3.13 1.95
CA GLU A 64 -28.50 4.49 1.39
C GLU A 64 -28.39 5.58 2.48
N THR A 65 -28.04 5.22 3.72
CA THR A 65 -27.93 6.19 4.81
C THR A 65 -26.65 5.97 5.63
N SER A 66 -25.79 6.99 5.58
CA SER A 66 -24.82 7.36 6.61
C SER A 66 -23.64 6.42 6.88
N ALA A 67 -22.52 6.66 6.20
CA ALA A 67 -21.21 6.43 6.81
C ALA A 67 -20.16 7.37 6.20
N THR A 68 -20.12 8.61 6.68
CA THR A 68 -18.88 9.38 6.70
C THR A 68 -17.91 8.63 7.60
N HIS A 69 -17.09 7.74 7.03
CA HIS A 69 -15.86 7.35 7.69
C HIS A 69 -15.00 8.60 7.75
N ALA A 70 -15.08 9.32 8.88
CA ALA A 70 -14.14 10.36 9.23
C ALA A 70 -12.74 9.77 9.04
N PRO A 71 -11.91 10.35 8.17
CA PRO A 71 -10.51 9.96 8.12
C PRO A 71 -9.90 10.22 9.50
N PRO A 72 -8.87 9.47 9.93
CA PRO A 72 -8.19 9.79 11.19
C PRO A 72 -7.66 11.23 11.10
N GLU A 73 -8.33 12.14 11.83
CA GLU A 73 -8.24 13.59 11.68
C GLU A 73 -6.83 14.12 12.03
N GLN A 74 -6.04 13.33 12.76
CA GLN A 74 -4.71 13.74 13.21
C GLN A 74 -3.62 13.66 12.15
N GLU A 75 -3.72 12.79 11.14
CA GLU A 75 -2.70 12.72 10.09
C GLU A 75 -2.97 13.77 8.97
N GLN A 76 -4.22 14.20 8.79
CA GLN A 76 -4.65 15.04 7.66
C GLN A 76 -4.34 16.54 7.78
N SER A 77 -3.99 17.05 8.96
CA SER A 77 -3.73 18.49 9.15
C SER A 77 -2.40 18.95 8.55
N THR A 78 -1.50 18.02 8.20
CA THR A 78 -0.21 18.33 7.57
C THR A 78 -0.29 18.18 6.05
N LEU A 79 0.41 19.04 5.31
CA LEU A 79 0.57 18.91 3.84
C LEU A 79 1.06 17.51 3.45
N THR A 80 1.96 16.94 4.25
CA THR A 80 2.50 15.57 4.07
C THR A 80 1.40 14.51 4.21
N GLY A 81 0.51 14.65 5.19
CA GLY A 81 -0.60 13.72 5.37
C GLY A 81 -1.64 13.78 4.25
N GLN A 82 -1.95 14.98 3.75
CA GLN A 82 -2.81 15.16 2.58
C GLN A 82 -2.21 14.51 1.32
N LEU A 83 -0.90 14.66 1.11
CA LEU A 83 -0.20 14.01 0.01
C LEU A 83 -0.27 12.49 0.12
N TRP A 84 0.00 11.91 1.31
CA TRP A 84 -0.10 10.47 1.49
C TRP A 84 -1.53 9.95 1.37
N ALA A 85 -2.53 10.73 1.78
CA ALA A 85 -3.93 10.40 1.54
C ALA A 85 -4.24 10.35 0.03
N ALA A 86 -3.74 11.31 -0.75
CA ALA A 86 -3.88 11.28 -2.20
C ALA A 86 -3.15 10.07 -2.84
N VAL A 87 -1.95 9.76 -2.39
CA VAL A 87 -1.18 8.57 -2.84
C VAL A 87 -1.94 7.27 -2.55
N ARG A 88 -2.62 7.16 -1.41
CA ARG A 88 -3.41 5.96 -1.07
C ARG A 88 -4.59 5.71 -2.00
N ARG A 89 -5.12 6.75 -2.66
CA ARG A 89 -6.22 6.68 -3.64
C ARG A 89 -5.77 6.23 -5.04
N LEU A 90 -4.46 6.13 -5.29
CA LEU A 90 -3.94 5.65 -6.56
C LEU A 90 -4.24 4.16 -6.79
N PRO A 91 -4.26 3.70 -8.05
CA PRO A 91 -4.27 2.27 -8.37
C PRO A 91 -3.14 1.52 -7.65
N GLU A 92 -3.43 0.30 -7.20
CA GLU A 92 -2.56 -0.51 -6.33
C GLU A 92 -1.08 -0.48 -6.73
N ARG A 93 -0.77 -0.83 -8.00
CA ARG A 93 0.60 -0.84 -8.53
C ARG A 93 1.27 0.53 -8.55
N GLN A 94 0.51 1.58 -8.85
CA GLN A 94 1.01 2.96 -8.89
C GLN A 94 1.34 3.47 -7.49
N ARG A 95 0.45 3.18 -6.53
CA ARG A 95 0.66 3.50 -5.12
C ARG A 95 1.90 2.80 -4.57
N ASP A 96 2.04 1.50 -4.82
CA ASP A 96 3.18 0.74 -4.29
C ASP A 96 4.50 1.23 -4.88
N ALA A 97 4.55 1.53 -6.18
CA ALA A 97 5.73 2.12 -6.80
C ALA A 97 6.07 3.49 -6.18
N MET A 98 5.07 4.35 -5.97
CA MET A 98 5.26 5.67 -5.38
C MET A 98 5.77 5.59 -3.94
N LEU A 99 5.18 4.70 -3.13
CA LEU A 99 5.54 4.55 -1.73
C LEU A 99 6.88 3.83 -1.54
N LEU A 100 7.23 2.84 -2.36
CA LEU A 100 8.57 2.23 -2.29
C LEU A 100 9.66 3.23 -2.70
N VAL A 101 9.45 4.00 -3.76
CA VAL A 101 10.49 4.91 -4.28
C VAL A 101 10.62 6.18 -3.44
N TYR A 102 9.50 6.81 -3.06
CA TYR A 102 9.52 8.10 -2.35
C TYR A 102 9.22 7.98 -0.86
N GLY A 103 8.49 6.96 -0.44
CA GLY A 103 8.17 6.74 0.97
C GLY A 103 9.25 5.95 1.69
N GLU A 104 9.82 4.93 1.04
CA GLU A 104 10.90 4.08 1.55
C GLU A 104 12.26 4.38 0.91
N GLU A 105 12.35 5.44 0.09
CA GLU A 105 13.58 5.94 -0.56
C GLU A 105 14.35 4.87 -1.37
N MET A 106 13.64 3.89 -1.93
CA MET A 106 14.25 2.81 -2.68
C MET A 106 14.56 3.22 -4.12
N SER A 107 15.64 2.67 -4.68
CA SER A 107 15.89 2.77 -6.13
C SER A 107 14.80 2.07 -6.94
N HIS A 108 14.62 2.46 -8.20
CA HIS A 108 13.69 1.77 -9.10
C HIS A 108 14.02 0.28 -9.23
N ALA A 109 15.29 -0.08 -9.29
CA ALA A 109 15.75 -1.48 -9.27
C ALA A 109 15.32 -2.23 -7.99
N GLY A 110 15.50 -1.63 -6.81
CA GLY A 110 15.08 -2.23 -5.54
C GLY A 110 13.57 -2.41 -5.44
N ALA A 111 12.81 -1.39 -5.83
CA ALA A 111 11.36 -1.46 -5.90
C ALA A 111 10.89 -2.52 -6.91
N ALA A 112 11.58 -2.70 -8.03
CA ALA A 112 11.26 -3.70 -9.05
C ALA A 112 11.41 -5.14 -8.54
N GLN A 113 12.42 -5.40 -7.71
CA GLN A 113 12.60 -6.70 -7.05
C GLN A 113 11.41 -7.02 -6.13
N ILE A 114 10.93 -6.04 -5.37
CA ILE A 114 9.77 -6.20 -4.49
C ILE A 114 8.49 -6.36 -5.32
N MET A 115 8.29 -5.53 -6.33
CA MET A 115 7.07 -5.54 -7.17
C MET A 115 7.02 -6.70 -8.18
N GLN A 116 8.11 -7.46 -8.31
CA GLN A 116 8.31 -8.55 -9.27
C GLN A 116 8.02 -8.11 -10.71
N CYS A 117 8.61 -7.00 -11.13
CA CYS A 117 8.50 -6.47 -12.48
C CYS A 117 9.85 -5.93 -12.97
N ARG A 118 9.89 -5.39 -14.19
CA ARG A 118 11.10 -4.73 -14.71
C ARG A 118 11.25 -3.35 -14.09
N GLU A 119 12.47 -2.87 -13.94
CA GLU A 119 12.76 -1.52 -13.47
C GLU A 119 12.04 -0.43 -14.27
N ALA A 120 12.00 -0.57 -15.61
CA ALA A 120 11.26 0.32 -16.48
C ALA A 120 9.74 0.34 -16.17
N THR A 121 9.18 -0.78 -15.72
CA THR A 121 7.76 -0.86 -15.30
C THR A 121 7.52 -0.05 -14.02
N VAL A 122 8.45 -0.06 -13.06
CA VAL A 122 8.37 0.80 -11.87
C VAL A 122 8.40 2.27 -12.27
N SER A 123 9.34 2.66 -13.14
CA SER A 123 9.42 4.03 -13.66
C SER A 123 8.11 4.47 -14.33
N GLY A 124 7.51 3.59 -15.16
CA GLY A 124 6.20 3.83 -15.76
C GLY A 124 5.08 4.01 -14.73
N HIS A 125 5.04 3.18 -13.69
CA HIS A 125 4.07 3.32 -12.59
C HIS A 125 4.26 4.62 -11.81
N VAL A 126 5.49 5.02 -11.52
CA VAL A 126 5.81 6.30 -10.88
C VAL A 126 5.36 7.48 -11.74
N HIS A 127 5.63 7.44 -13.05
CA HIS A 127 5.18 8.49 -13.96
C HIS A 127 3.65 8.60 -14.01
N ALA A 128 2.96 7.46 -14.15
CA ALA A 128 1.49 7.41 -14.14
C ALA A 128 0.89 7.89 -12.80
N ALA A 129 1.52 7.52 -11.69
CA ALA A 129 1.14 7.99 -10.35
C ALA A 129 1.22 9.52 -10.26
N LYS A 130 2.33 10.14 -10.69
CA LYS A 130 2.49 11.61 -10.70
C LYS A 130 1.40 12.30 -11.54
N LYS A 131 1.10 11.76 -12.73
CA LYS A 131 0.04 12.28 -13.60
C LYS A 131 -1.33 12.20 -12.94
N THR A 132 -1.60 11.13 -12.21
CA THR A 132 -2.87 10.95 -11.49
C THR A 132 -2.96 11.88 -10.28
N LEU A 133 -1.89 12.01 -9.50
CA LEU A 133 -1.83 12.94 -8.36
C LEU A 133 -2.05 14.39 -8.78
N LYS A 134 -1.46 14.83 -9.90
CA LYS A 134 -1.67 16.17 -10.47
C LYS A 134 -3.14 16.46 -10.86
N LYS A 135 -3.97 15.43 -11.02
CA LYS A 135 -5.42 15.60 -11.28
C LYS A 135 -6.25 15.59 -10.00
N LEU A 136 -5.72 15.06 -8.91
CA LEU A 136 -6.40 14.89 -7.63
C LEU A 136 -6.12 16.02 -6.65
N LEU A 137 -5.00 16.73 -6.84
CA LEU A 137 -4.54 17.92 -6.13
C LEU A 137 -4.60 19.12 -7.07
#